data_AF-A0A950RLL7-F1
#
_entry.id   AF-A0A950RLL7-F1
#
_cell.length_a   1.000
_cell.length_b   1.000
_cell.length_c   1.000
_cell.angle_alpha   90.00
_cell.angle_beta   90.00
_cell.angle_gamma   90.00
#
_symmetry.space_group_name_H-M   'P 1'
#
loop_
_entity.id
_entity.type
_entity.pdbx_description
1 polymer ?
#
loop_
_entity_poly.entity_id
_entity_poly.type
_entity_poly.pdbx_seq_one_letter_code
_entity_poly.pdbx_strand_id
1 'polypeptide(L)'
;MNLSITLGRLQLRNPILTASGTFGYARELAGLVDFTRLGGILPKTVTRQPRAGNPPPRTVETPSGMLNAIGLDNDGIEHFLQHHLPYLRTLPTAVLGNIAGKTEGEFVEMAGLIGQESGLAGLELNLSCPNVSGGVDFATDPQVTRRVVERVRNVCPLPIIAKLTPNVTDIVVIAQAAAEGGADAVSLVNTFLGLAVDWRRRRPILGNVTGGLSGPAIKPLALRMVWQVARKVGVPVIGIGG
;
A
#
# COMPACT_ATOMS: atom_id res chain seq x y z
N MET A 1 -24.21 -8.80 -15.10
CA MET A 1 -23.83 -7.43 -14.66
C MET A 1 -22.36 -7.25 -14.98
N ASN A 2 -21.98 -6.20 -15.73
CA ASN A 2 -20.57 -5.90 -16.00
C ASN A 2 -19.99 -5.12 -14.81
N LEU A 3 -18.94 -5.63 -14.19
CA LEU A 3 -18.25 -4.99 -13.06
C LEU A 3 -16.92 -4.34 -13.46
N SER A 4 -16.52 -4.37 -14.73
CA SER A 4 -15.24 -3.83 -15.20
C SER A 4 -15.08 -2.36 -14.84
N ILE A 5 -13.89 -1.97 -14.41
CA ILE A 5 -13.54 -0.59 -14.06
C ILE A 5 -12.24 -0.15 -14.73
N THR A 6 -12.08 1.17 -14.84
CA THR A 6 -10.85 1.83 -15.32
C THR A 6 -10.30 2.75 -14.24
N LEU A 7 -9.04 2.55 -13.88
CA LEU A 7 -8.27 3.35 -12.92
C LEU A 7 -7.13 4.05 -13.67
N GLY A 8 -7.42 5.20 -14.29
CA GLY A 8 -6.49 5.88 -15.20
C GLY A 8 -6.16 4.97 -16.39
N ARG A 9 -4.90 4.57 -16.53
CA ARG A 9 -4.45 3.63 -17.59
C ARG A 9 -4.66 2.15 -17.25
N LEU A 10 -5.08 1.82 -16.03
CA LEU A 10 -5.29 0.44 -15.58
C LEU A 10 -6.73 -0.01 -15.81
N GLN A 11 -6.93 -1.14 -16.49
CA GLN A 11 -8.23 -1.81 -16.59
C GLN A 11 -8.28 -3.04 -15.69
N LEU A 12 -9.40 -3.19 -14.98
CA LEU A 12 -9.68 -4.35 -14.12
C LEU A 12 -11.05 -4.92 -14.45
N ARG A 13 -11.18 -6.25 -14.38
CA ARG A 13 -12.45 -6.94 -14.65
C ARG A 13 -13.53 -6.70 -13.60
N ASN A 14 -13.13 -6.30 -12.39
CA ASN A 14 -14.02 -5.94 -11.29
C ASN A 14 -13.27 -5.06 -10.26
N PRO A 15 -13.97 -4.39 -9.32
CA PRO A 15 -13.35 -3.43 -8.41
C PRO A 15 -12.71 -4.05 -7.16
N ILE A 16 -12.69 -5.38 -7.03
CA ILE A 16 -12.22 -6.04 -5.81
C ILE A 16 -10.71 -6.28 -5.88
N LEU A 17 -9.96 -5.50 -5.12
CA LEU A 17 -8.52 -5.63 -4.96
C LEU A 17 -8.17 -6.14 -3.56
N THR A 18 -7.11 -6.95 -3.44
CA THR A 18 -6.54 -7.24 -2.11
C THR A 18 -5.77 -6.02 -1.58
N ALA A 19 -5.73 -5.83 -0.26
CA ALA A 19 -4.86 -4.81 0.33
C ALA A 19 -3.42 -5.35 0.48
N SER A 20 -2.43 -4.55 0.10
CA SER A 20 -1.02 -4.91 0.31
C SER A 20 -0.74 -5.23 1.79
N GLY A 21 -0.02 -6.32 2.03
CA GLY A 21 0.32 -6.81 3.37
C GLY A 21 -0.69 -7.77 4.02
N THR A 22 -1.88 -7.95 3.44
CA THR A 22 -2.89 -8.90 3.98
C THR A 22 -3.00 -10.20 3.19
N PHE A 23 -2.23 -10.32 2.10
CA PHE A 23 -2.38 -11.40 1.11
C PHE A 23 -1.06 -12.07 0.73
N GLY A 24 0.01 -11.86 1.52
CA GLY A 24 1.33 -12.46 1.28
C GLY A 24 1.82 -12.24 -0.15
N TYR A 25 2.28 -13.32 -0.79
CA TYR A 25 2.55 -13.36 -2.23
C TYR A 25 1.50 -14.23 -2.95
N ALA A 26 0.25 -14.18 -2.47
CA ALA A 26 -0.93 -14.95 -2.88
C ALA A 26 -0.87 -16.46 -2.66
N ARG A 27 0.30 -17.09 -2.70
CA ARG A 27 0.46 -18.56 -2.62
C ARG A 27 -0.17 -19.15 -1.36
N GLU A 28 -0.04 -18.43 -0.25
CA GLU A 28 -0.57 -18.81 1.06
C GLU A 28 -2.10 -18.90 1.08
N LEU A 29 -2.77 -18.22 0.14
CA LEU A 29 -4.23 -18.15 0.05
C LEU A 29 -4.81 -18.90 -1.14
N ALA A 30 -3.97 -19.57 -1.94
CA ALA A 30 -4.41 -20.34 -3.11
C ALA A 30 -5.39 -21.48 -2.77
N GLY A 31 -5.30 -22.04 -1.55
CA GLY A 31 -6.23 -23.06 -1.06
C GLY A 31 -7.54 -22.51 -0.47
N LEU A 32 -7.65 -21.18 -0.30
CA LEU A 32 -8.78 -20.54 0.39
C LEU A 32 -9.55 -19.56 -0.50
N VAL A 33 -8.89 -18.97 -1.50
CA VAL A 33 -9.47 -17.92 -2.35
C VAL A 33 -9.31 -18.28 -3.82
N ASP A 34 -10.43 -18.29 -4.54
CA ASP A 34 -10.42 -18.38 -6.00
C ASP A 34 -10.04 -17.02 -6.62
N PHE A 35 -8.81 -16.94 -7.15
CA PHE A 35 -8.28 -15.71 -7.72
C PHE A 35 -8.99 -15.27 -9.00
N THR A 36 -9.73 -16.14 -9.69
CA THR A 36 -10.51 -15.74 -10.88
C THR A 36 -11.62 -14.75 -10.55
N ARG A 37 -11.97 -14.62 -9.27
CA ARG A 37 -13.01 -13.71 -8.78
C ARG A 37 -12.49 -12.32 -8.41
N LEU A 38 -11.17 -12.15 -8.28
CA LEU A 38 -10.57 -10.87 -7.87
C LEU A 38 -10.35 -9.96 -9.07
N GLY A 39 -10.49 -8.65 -8.92
CA GLY A 39 -10.10 -7.68 -9.93
C GLY A 39 -8.59 -7.60 -10.06
N GLY A 40 -7.90 -7.71 -8.93
CA GLY A 40 -6.44 -7.69 -8.86
C GLY A 40 -5.90 -8.02 -7.47
N ILE A 41 -4.62 -8.36 -7.41
CA ILE A 41 -3.89 -8.67 -6.18
C ILE A 41 -2.75 -7.67 -6.01
N LEU A 42 -2.68 -7.11 -4.81
CA LEU A 42 -1.52 -6.38 -4.31
C LEU A 42 -0.79 -7.30 -3.31
N PRO A 43 0.39 -7.83 -3.67
CA PRO A 43 1.18 -8.64 -2.77
C PRO A 43 1.78 -7.78 -1.65
N LYS A 44 2.57 -8.41 -0.79
CA LYS A 44 3.33 -7.75 0.26
C LYS A 44 4.20 -6.63 -0.33
N THR A 45 4.33 -5.52 0.41
CA THR A 45 5.25 -4.43 0.08
C THR A 45 6.68 -4.95 -0.01
N VAL A 46 7.35 -4.61 -1.11
CA VAL A 46 8.75 -4.93 -1.37
C VAL A 46 9.60 -3.68 -1.14
N THR A 47 10.79 -3.85 -0.57
CA THR A 47 11.76 -2.77 -0.38
C THR A 47 13.02 -3.03 -1.17
N ARG A 48 13.89 -2.02 -1.30
CA ARG A 48 15.11 -2.12 -2.09
C ARG A 48 16.01 -3.27 -1.60
N GLN A 49 16.21 -3.35 -0.29
CA GLN A 49 16.96 -4.42 0.37
C GLN A 49 16.01 -5.26 1.23
N PRO A 50 16.38 -6.51 1.56
CA PRO A 50 15.62 -7.33 2.50
C PRO A 50 15.45 -6.64 3.85
N ARG A 51 14.34 -6.94 4.53
CA ARG A 51 14.02 -6.41 5.86
C ARG A 51 13.46 -7.52 6.73
N ALA A 52 14.01 -7.66 7.92
CA ALA A 52 13.51 -8.62 8.92
C ALA A 52 12.19 -8.16 9.58
N GLY A 53 11.84 -6.87 9.48
CA GLY A 53 10.70 -6.28 10.19
C GLY A 53 11.01 -5.85 11.63
N ASN A 54 10.00 -5.40 12.35
CA ASN A 54 10.16 -4.91 13.73
C ASN A 54 10.21 -6.08 14.75
N PRO A 55 10.67 -5.85 15.99
CA PRO A 55 10.60 -6.88 17.04
C PRO A 55 9.16 -7.31 17.36
N PRO A 56 8.92 -8.59 17.68
CA PRO A 56 7.63 -9.04 18.20
C PRO A 56 7.37 -8.53 19.63
N PRO A 57 6.10 -8.45 20.08
CA PRO A 57 4.87 -8.76 19.34
C PRO A 57 4.57 -7.75 18.23
N ARG A 58 4.16 -8.23 17.05
CA ARG A 58 3.90 -7.39 15.87
C ARG A 58 2.42 -7.12 15.62
N THR A 59 1.53 -7.79 16.33
CA THR A 59 0.08 -7.65 16.18
C THR A 59 -0.60 -7.69 17.53
N VAL A 60 -1.73 -6.99 17.65
CA VAL A 60 -2.63 -7.07 18.80
C VAL A 60 -4.04 -6.72 18.36
N GLU A 61 -5.03 -7.45 18.88
CA GLU A 61 -6.43 -7.18 18.62
C GLU A 61 -6.90 -5.89 19.31
N THR A 62 -7.87 -5.22 18.70
CA THR A 62 -8.58 -4.06 19.25
C THR A 62 -10.09 -4.24 19.02
N PRO A 63 -10.96 -3.51 19.72
CA PRO A 63 -12.39 -3.53 19.42
C PRO A 63 -12.65 -3.25 17.93
N SER A 64 -13.21 -4.24 17.24
CA SER A 64 -13.52 -4.19 15.80
C SER A 64 -12.32 -3.89 14.89
N GLY A 65 -11.12 -4.31 15.27
CA GLY A 65 -9.93 -4.08 14.45
C GLY A 65 -8.67 -4.74 15.01
N MET A 66 -7.52 -4.36 14.47
CA MET A 66 -6.23 -4.78 15.01
C MET A 66 -5.18 -3.70 14.81
N LEU A 67 -4.18 -3.66 15.70
CA LEU A 67 -2.93 -2.96 15.46
C LEU A 67 -1.90 -3.91 14.86
N ASN A 68 -1.13 -3.42 13.90
CA ASN A 68 0.03 -4.13 13.36
C ASN A 68 1.27 -3.22 13.31
N ALA A 69 2.43 -3.79 13.63
CA ALA A 69 3.73 -3.15 13.55
C ALA A 69 4.74 -4.09 12.89
N ILE A 70 4.42 -4.57 11.69
CA ILE A 70 5.24 -5.58 10.99
C ILE A 70 6.64 -5.06 10.64
N GLY A 71 6.77 -3.78 10.27
CA GLY A 71 8.06 -3.15 9.92
C GLY A 71 8.53 -3.41 8.49
N LEU A 72 7.59 -3.73 7.58
CA LEU A 72 7.85 -4.08 6.18
C LEU A 72 8.81 -5.28 6.04
N ASP A 73 8.57 -6.35 6.80
CA ASP A 73 9.28 -7.63 6.66
C ASP A 73 9.17 -8.14 5.20
N ASN A 74 10.27 -8.30 4.44
CA ASN A 74 10.25 -8.78 3.06
C ASN A 74 11.66 -9.18 2.57
N ASP A 75 11.71 -9.91 1.45
CA ASP A 75 12.95 -10.50 0.91
C ASP A 75 13.75 -9.55 -0.01
N GLY A 76 13.32 -8.31 -0.19
CA GLY A 76 13.94 -7.36 -1.11
C GLY A 76 13.50 -7.54 -2.57
N ILE A 77 13.83 -6.55 -3.41
CA ILE A 77 13.34 -6.47 -4.79
C ILE A 77 13.95 -7.54 -5.69
N GLU A 78 15.23 -7.85 -5.58
CA GLU A 78 15.88 -8.89 -6.38
C GLU A 78 15.21 -10.26 -6.17
N HIS A 79 14.98 -10.63 -4.91
CA HIS A 79 14.33 -11.90 -4.58
C HIS A 79 12.88 -11.92 -5.05
N PHE A 80 12.15 -10.80 -4.90
CA PHE A 80 10.79 -10.68 -5.41
C PHE A 80 10.72 -10.93 -6.93
N LEU A 81 11.59 -10.29 -7.70
CA LEU A 81 11.62 -10.43 -9.16
C LEU A 81 11.99 -11.86 -9.59
N GLN A 82 12.96 -12.48 -8.91
CA GLN A 82 13.46 -13.81 -9.28
C GLN A 82 12.56 -14.96 -8.83
N HIS A 83 11.86 -14.83 -7.70
CA HIS A 83 11.19 -15.97 -7.05
C HIS A 83 9.68 -15.80 -6.84
N HIS A 84 9.22 -14.58 -6.53
CA HIS A 84 7.80 -14.34 -6.26
C HIS A 84 7.03 -13.96 -7.53
N LEU A 85 7.59 -13.05 -8.33
CA LEU A 85 6.96 -12.55 -9.55
C LEU A 85 6.65 -13.65 -10.58
N PRO A 86 7.51 -14.66 -10.84
CA PRO A 86 7.19 -15.73 -11.79
C PRO A 86 5.90 -16.47 -11.46
N TYR A 87 5.61 -16.68 -10.17
CA TYR A 87 4.34 -17.28 -9.74
C TYR A 87 3.19 -16.30 -9.82
N LEU A 88 3.38 -15.06 -9.38
CA LEU A 88 2.32 -14.04 -9.45
C LEU A 88 1.82 -13.84 -10.89
N ARG A 89 2.71 -13.94 -11.88
CA ARG A 89 2.39 -13.86 -13.32
C ARG A 89 1.47 -14.98 -13.81
N THR A 90 1.42 -16.14 -13.14
CA THR A 90 0.56 -17.26 -13.54
C THR A 90 -0.86 -17.13 -13.00
N LEU A 91 -1.11 -16.18 -12.09
CA LEU A 91 -2.41 -16.03 -11.47
C LEU A 91 -3.45 -15.52 -12.48
N PRO A 92 -4.69 -16.01 -12.42
CA PRO A 92 -5.73 -15.64 -13.37
C PRO A 92 -6.39 -14.30 -12.99
N THR A 93 -5.60 -13.30 -12.61
CA THR A 93 -6.03 -11.96 -12.16
C THR A 93 -4.93 -10.92 -12.39
N ALA A 94 -5.27 -9.63 -12.38
CA ALA A 94 -4.26 -8.58 -12.43
C ALA A 94 -3.36 -8.63 -11.19
N VAL A 95 -2.05 -8.42 -11.35
CA VAL A 95 -1.12 -8.26 -10.24
C VAL A 95 -0.55 -6.87 -10.28
N LEU A 96 -0.61 -6.16 -9.17
CA LEU A 96 -0.04 -4.83 -9.02
C LEU A 96 1.10 -4.91 -8.03
N GLY A 97 2.32 -4.57 -8.45
CA GLY A 97 3.48 -4.52 -7.55
C GLY A 97 3.24 -3.49 -6.44
N ASN A 98 3.76 -3.72 -5.24
CA ASN A 98 3.69 -2.74 -4.17
C ASN A 98 5.09 -2.49 -3.61
N ILE A 99 5.56 -1.24 -3.63
CA ILE A 99 6.92 -0.88 -3.17
C ILE A 99 6.93 0.18 -2.09
N ALA A 100 7.95 0.13 -1.24
CA ALA A 100 8.29 1.20 -0.31
C ALA A 100 9.81 1.48 -0.32
N GLY A 101 10.19 2.74 -0.43
CA GLY A 101 11.57 3.21 -0.32
C GLY A 101 11.81 3.96 0.99
N LYS A 102 13.06 3.92 1.49
CA LYS A 102 13.55 4.79 2.56
C LYS A 102 13.89 6.19 2.05
N THR A 103 14.17 6.32 0.75
CA THR A 103 14.51 7.58 0.08
C THR A 103 13.73 7.68 -1.21
N GLU A 104 13.60 8.90 -1.75
CA GLU A 104 13.04 9.11 -3.09
C GLU A 104 13.83 8.33 -4.16
N GLY A 105 15.16 8.25 -4.00
CA GLY A 105 16.03 7.51 -4.90
C GLY A 105 15.72 6.03 -4.94
N GLU A 106 15.44 5.41 -3.80
CA GLU A 106 15.03 3.99 -3.73
C GLU A 106 13.70 3.76 -4.45
N PHE A 107 12.72 4.67 -4.31
CA PHE A 107 11.46 4.55 -5.06
C PHE A 107 11.69 4.57 -6.58
N VAL A 108 12.51 5.50 -7.06
CA VAL A 108 12.82 5.64 -8.49
C VAL A 108 13.58 4.42 -9.01
N GLU A 109 14.61 3.97 -8.29
CA GLU A 109 15.40 2.79 -8.66
C GLU A 109 14.51 1.54 -8.75
N MET A 110 13.73 1.27 -7.70
CA MET A 110 12.85 0.09 -7.67
C MET A 110 11.76 0.14 -8.75
N ALA A 111 11.17 1.31 -8.99
CA ALA A 111 10.17 1.46 -10.03
C ALA A 111 10.75 1.30 -11.44
N GLY A 112 12.01 1.69 -11.65
CA GLY A 112 12.75 1.43 -12.88
C GLY A 112 13.02 -0.06 -13.10
N LEU A 113 13.44 -0.78 -12.06
CA LEU A 113 13.64 -2.24 -12.11
C LEU A 113 12.32 -2.97 -12.42
N ILE A 114 11.26 -2.66 -11.66
CA ILE A 114 9.92 -3.24 -11.87
C ILE A 114 9.35 -2.87 -13.24
N GLY A 115 9.62 -1.66 -13.73
CA GLY A 115 9.13 -1.17 -15.02
C GLY A 115 9.67 -1.93 -16.22
N GLN A 116 10.78 -2.65 -16.07
CA GLN A 116 11.37 -3.51 -17.11
C GLN A 116 10.75 -4.91 -17.16
N GLU A 117 9.96 -5.25 -16.14
CA GLU A 117 9.41 -6.59 -15.96
C GLU A 117 8.01 -6.69 -16.56
N SER A 118 7.72 -7.81 -17.23
CA SER A 118 6.39 -8.08 -17.79
C SER A 118 5.43 -8.65 -16.74
N GLY A 119 4.13 -8.65 -17.04
CA GLY A 119 3.13 -9.37 -16.24
C GLY A 119 2.67 -8.69 -14.94
N LEU A 120 3.14 -7.48 -14.66
CA LEU A 120 2.49 -6.58 -13.70
C LEU A 120 1.55 -5.63 -14.44
N ALA A 121 0.33 -5.48 -13.93
CA ALA A 121 -0.68 -4.58 -14.48
C ALA A 121 -0.50 -3.14 -13.99
N GLY A 122 0.19 -2.93 -12.86
CA GLY A 122 0.39 -1.63 -12.23
C GLY A 122 1.38 -1.68 -11.08
N LEU A 123 1.67 -0.51 -10.52
CA LEU A 123 2.55 -0.31 -9.38
C LEU A 123 1.88 0.58 -8.34
N GLU A 124 1.71 0.08 -7.11
CA GLU A 124 1.30 0.85 -5.95
C GLU A 124 2.54 1.34 -5.17
N LEU A 125 2.65 2.66 -5.02
CA LEU A 125 3.65 3.30 -4.18
C LEU A 125 3.09 3.40 -2.76
N ASN A 126 3.63 2.60 -1.85
CA ASN A 126 3.36 2.72 -0.44
C ASN A 126 4.16 3.90 0.13
N LEU A 127 3.62 5.11 -0.02
CA LEU A 127 4.25 6.35 0.42
C LEU A 127 4.17 6.55 1.94
N SER A 128 3.31 5.77 2.60
CA SER A 128 3.14 5.77 4.05
C SER A 128 4.10 4.78 4.73
N CYS A 129 4.84 5.25 5.73
CA CYS A 129 5.74 4.41 6.53
C CYS A 129 5.43 4.51 8.03
N PRO A 130 4.19 4.21 8.49
CA PRO A 130 3.77 4.45 9.88
C PRO A 130 4.52 3.57 10.91
N ASN A 131 5.15 2.48 10.46
CA ASN A 131 5.73 1.44 11.32
C ASN A 131 7.25 1.31 11.19
N VAL A 132 7.95 2.30 10.61
CA VAL A 132 9.41 2.27 10.48
C VAL A 132 10.02 3.34 11.39
N SER A 133 10.75 2.91 12.42
CA SER A 133 11.51 3.80 13.30
C SER A 133 12.51 4.64 12.48
N GLY A 134 12.28 5.96 12.39
CA GLY A 134 13.12 6.89 11.64
C GLY A 134 12.83 6.99 10.14
N GLY A 135 11.75 6.38 9.63
CA GLY A 135 11.31 6.55 8.25
C GLY A 135 10.55 7.86 8.04
N VAL A 136 10.83 8.55 6.94
CA VAL A 136 10.04 9.70 6.49
C VAL A 136 8.74 9.19 5.87
N ASP A 137 7.58 9.63 6.35
CA ASP A 137 6.30 9.39 5.66
C ASP A 137 6.20 10.40 4.51
N PHE A 138 6.47 9.93 3.29
CA PHE A 138 6.47 10.75 2.08
C PHE A 138 5.08 11.30 1.74
N ALA A 139 4.02 10.76 2.36
CA ALA A 139 2.63 11.18 2.21
C ALA A 139 2.16 12.15 3.30
N THR A 140 3.07 12.79 4.05
CA THR A 140 2.74 13.85 5.03
C THR A 140 3.05 15.26 4.54
N ASP A 141 3.87 15.40 3.51
CA ASP A 141 4.21 16.66 2.86
C ASP A 141 3.79 16.61 1.38
N PRO A 142 2.92 17.52 0.90
CA PRO A 142 2.47 17.53 -0.48
C PRO A 142 3.60 17.69 -1.50
N GLN A 143 4.59 18.54 -1.25
CA GLN A 143 5.69 18.76 -2.18
C GLN A 143 6.56 17.51 -2.32
N VAL A 144 6.79 16.82 -1.20
CA VAL A 144 7.50 15.53 -1.18
C VAL A 144 6.71 14.47 -1.93
N THR A 145 5.40 14.34 -1.66
CA THR A 145 4.52 13.38 -2.35
C THR A 145 4.57 13.59 -3.86
N ARG A 146 4.34 14.83 -4.33
CA ARG A 146 4.34 15.17 -5.75
C ARG A 146 5.66 14.79 -6.41
N ARG A 147 6.78 15.19 -5.81
CA ARG A 147 8.12 14.96 -6.36
C ARG A 147 8.45 13.47 -6.45
N VAL A 148 8.10 12.66 -5.45
CA VAL A 148 8.33 11.20 -5.49
C VAL A 148 7.52 10.58 -6.64
N VAL A 149 6.23 10.90 -6.74
CA VAL A 149 5.35 10.35 -7.78
C VAL A 149 5.83 10.77 -9.17
N GLU A 150 6.19 12.04 -9.37
CA GLU A 150 6.69 12.57 -10.65
C GLU A 150 7.96 11.86 -11.09
N ARG A 151 8.93 11.70 -10.19
CA ARG A 151 10.19 11.02 -10.51
C ARG A 151 9.98 9.55 -10.83
N VAL A 152 9.08 8.86 -10.12
CA VAL A 152 8.71 7.47 -10.42
C VAL A 152 7.99 7.38 -11.77
N ARG A 153 7.08 8.31 -12.06
CA ARG A 153 6.35 8.36 -13.33
C ARG A 153 7.26 8.47 -14.54
N ASN A 154 8.37 9.20 -14.42
CA ASN A 154 9.35 9.38 -15.50
C ASN A 154 10.16 8.12 -15.82
N VAL A 155 10.24 7.15 -14.90
CA VAL A 155 11.04 5.92 -15.09
C VAL A 155 10.20 4.64 -15.18
N CYS A 156 8.93 4.69 -14.77
CA CYS A 156 8.05 3.54 -14.73
C CYS A 156 6.92 3.65 -15.78
N PRO A 157 6.85 2.74 -16.77
CA PRO A 157 5.81 2.77 -17.78
C PRO A 157 4.44 2.30 -17.25
N LEU A 158 4.42 1.53 -16.16
CA LEU A 158 3.20 0.96 -15.59
C LEU A 158 2.25 2.04 -15.04
N PRO A 159 0.93 1.75 -14.94
CA PRO A 159 0.00 2.55 -14.14
C PRO A 159 0.47 2.70 -12.69
N ILE A 160 0.48 3.93 -12.17
CA ILE A 160 0.95 4.25 -10.81
C ILE A 160 -0.24 4.55 -9.90
N ILE A 161 -0.32 3.85 -8.77
CA ILE A 161 -1.26 4.11 -7.69
C ILE A 161 -0.47 4.69 -6.51
N ALA A 162 -0.85 5.85 -6.00
CA ALA A 162 -0.24 6.41 -4.79
C ALA A 162 -1.08 6.02 -3.56
N LYS A 163 -0.54 5.20 -2.66
CA LYS A 163 -1.21 4.82 -1.41
C LYS A 163 -0.92 5.81 -0.30
N LEU A 164 -1.97 6.45 0.21
CA LEU A 164 -1.84 7.60 1.10
C LEU A 164 -2.07 7.24 2.57
N THR A 165 -1.31 7.90 3.44
CA THR A 165 -1.47 7.83 4.89
C THR A 165 -2.71 8.62 5.33
N PRO A 166 -3.50 8.13 6.29
CA PRO A 166 -4.58 8.92 6.90
C PRO A 166 -4.06 9.89 7.98
N ASN A 167 -2.78 9.80 8.36
CA ASN A 167 -2.20 10.49 9.51
C ASN A 167 -1.76 11.92 9.16
N VAL A 168 -2.66 12.68 8.54
CA VAL A 168 -2.46 14.07 8.10
C VAL A 168 -3.66 14.93 8.44
N THR A 169 -3.44 16.24 8.55
CA THR A 169 -4.53 17.20 8.81
C THR A 169 -5.51 17.28 7.64
N ASP A 170 -4.99 17.33 6.41
CA ASP A 170 -5.79 17.39 5.19
C ASP A 170 -5.26 16.41 4.13
N ILE A 171 -5.95 15.28 3.97
CA ILE A 171 -5.62 14.26 2.98
C ILE A 171 -5.88 14.72 1.55
N VAL A 172 -6.75 15.70 1.33
CA VAL A 172 -7.08 16.21 -0.01
C VAL A 172 -5.85 16.84 -0.64
N VAL A 173 -5.10 17.65 0.10
CA VAL A 173 -3.88 18.31 -0.39
C VAL A 173 -2.83 17.27 -0.79
N ILE A 174 -2.67 16.19 -0.02
CA ILE A 174 -1.73 15.10 -0.33
C ILE A 174 -2.17 14.36 -1.60
N ALA A 175 -3.48 14.06 -1.73
CA ALA A 175 -4.01 13.39 -2.89
C ALA A 175 -3.92 14.23 -4.18
N GLN A 176 -4.14 15.55 -4.08
CA GLN A 176 -3.93 16.49 -5.17
C GLN A 176 -2.46 16.50 -5.62
N ALA A 177 -1.53 16.57 -4.67
CA ALA A 177 -0.11 16.50 -4.97
C ALA A 177 0.31 15.19 -5.65
N ALA A 178 -0.22 14.05 -5.22
CA ALA A 178 0.02 12.77 -5.89
C ALA A 178 -0.51 12.77 -7.33
N ALA A 179 -1.71 13.32 -7.56
CA ALA A 179 -2.29 13.44 -8.90
C ALA A 179 -1.47 14.40 -9.79
N GLU A 180 -1.03 15.54 -9.27
CA GLU A 180 -0.14 16.48 -9.97
C GLU A 180 1.21 15.88 -10.31
N GLY A 181 1.72 14.96 -9.48
CA GLY A 181 2.91 14.16 -9.78
C GLY A 181 2.70 13.11 -10.87
N GLY A 182 1.48 12.93 -11.36
CA GLY A 182 1.17 12.00 -12.44
C GLY A 182 0.78 10.60 -11.98
N ALA A 183 0.30 10.43 -10.75
CA ALA A 183 -0.36 9.18 -10.35
C ALA A 183 -1.60 8.93 -11.22
N ASP A 184 -1.80 7.70 -11.67
CA ASP A 184 -2.99 7.30 -12.42
C ASP A 184 -4.22 7.13 -11.52
N ALA A 185 -4.00 6.81 -10.24
CA ALA A 185 -5.03 6.73 -9.21
C ALA A 185 -4.41 6.93 -7.82
N VAL A 186 -5.26 7.14 -6.81
CA VAL A 186 -4.85 7.16 -5.40
C VAL A 186 -5.59 6.07 -4.63
N SER A 187 -4.93 5.43 -3.65
CA SER A 187 -5.56 4.47 -2.75
C SER A 187 -5.56 4.98 -1.31
N LEU A 188 -6.75 4.96 -0.68
CA LEU A 188 -6.98 5.55 0.63
C LEU A 188 -7.85 4.59 1.45
N VAL A 189 -7.51 4.24 2.68
CA VAL A 189 -6.37 4.73 3.48
C VAL A 189 -5.42 3.59 3.82
N ASN A 190 -4.16 3.93 4.07
CA ASN A 190 -3.34 3.09 4.94
C ASN A 190 -3.85 3.17 6.39
N THR A 191 -3.14 2.56 7.32
CA THR A 191 -3.56 2.42 8.71
C THR A 191 -3.41 3.72 9.53
N PHE A 192 -4.29 3.90 10.51
CA PHE A 192 -4.21 4.99 11.50
C PHE A 192 -3.21 4.63 12.60
N LEU A 193 -2.47 5.57 13.17
CA LEU A 193 -1.60 5.27 14.30
C LEU A 193 -2.39 5.00 15.58
N GLY A 194 -2.00 3.94 16.28
CA GLY A 194 -2.57 3.56 17.58
C GLY A 194 -1.52 2.98 18.52
N LEU A 195 -1.90 2.92 19.80
CA LEU A 195 -1.09 2.38 20.90
C LEU A 195 -1.95 1.41 21.71
N ALA A 196 -1.41 0.21 21.96
CA ALA A 196 -1.99 -0.72 22.92
C ALA A 196 -1.08 -0.82 24.14
N VAL A 197 -1.67 -0.72 25.33
CA VAL A 197 -0.94 -0.69 26.61
C VAL A 197 -1.32 -1.91 27.45
N ASP A 198 -0.30 -2.66 27.89
CA ASP A 198 -0.46 -3.62 28.97
C ASP A 198 -0.51 -2.83 30.29
N TRP A 199 -1.72 -2.58 30.78
CA TRP A 199 -1.93 -1.76 31.98
C TRP A 199 -1.35 -2.39 33.25
N ARG A 200 -1.21 -3.72 33.29
CA ARG A 200 -0.60 -4.42 34.44
C ARG A 200 0.91 -4.23 34.45
N ARG A 201 1.54 -4.32 33.27
CA ARG A 201 2.99 -4.13 33.11
C ARG A 201 3.41 -2.68 32.84
N ARG A 202 2.44 -1.77 32.67
CA ARG A 202 2.63 -0.34 32.37
C ARG A 202 3.55 -0.10 31.17
N ARG A 203 3.40 -0.90 30.12
CA ARG A 203 4.23 -0.81 28.91
C ARG A 203 3.41 -1.05 27.65
N PRO A 204 3.89 -0.57 26.48
CA PRO A 204 3.28 -0.92 25.20
C PRO A 204 3.27 -2.43 24.96
N ILE A 205 2.22 -2.93 24.30
CA ILE A 205 2.09 -4.35 23.93
C ILE A 205 2.97 -4.67 22.72
N LEU A 206 2.98 -3.79 21.72
CA LEU A 206 3.73 -3.99 20.49
C LEU A 206 5.23 -3.74 20.72
N GLY A 207 6.09 -4.54 20.09
CA GLY A 207 7.54 -4.37 20.13
C GLY A 207 8.02 -3.04 19.54
N ASN A 208 7.22 -2.43 18.66
CA ASN A 208 7.48 -1.12 18.07
C ASN A 208 6.77 0.04 18.80
N VAL A 209 6.25 -0.18 20.01
CA VAL A 209 5.43 0.77 20.78
C VAL A 209 4.09 1.08 20.12
N THR A 210 4.08 1.77 19.00
CA THR A 210 2.88 2.06 18.20
C THR A 210 2.71 1.05 17.07
N GLY A 211 1.50 1.00 16.53
CA GLY A 211 1.17 0.23 15.33
C GLY A 211 0.07 0.89 14.51
N GLY A 212 -0.11 0.38 13.31
CA GLY A 212 -1.19 0.76 12.41
C GLY A 212 -2.49 0.04 12.74
N LEU A 213 -3.53 0.80 13.07
CA LEU A 213 -4.91 0.39 13.26
C LEU A 213 -5.60 0.16 11.91
N SER A 214 -6.18 -1.03 11.77
CA SER A 214 -7.01 -1.44 10.64
C SER A 214 -8.27 -2.18 11.12
N GLY A 215 -9.11 -2.58 10.16
CA GLY A 215 -10.35 -3.32 10.41
C GLY A 215 -11.61 -2.43 10.41
N PRO A 216 -12.79 -3.01 10.70
CA PRO A 216 -14.06 -2.29 10.68
C PRO A 216 -14.08 -0.98 11.50
N ALA A 217 -13.28 -0.90 12.57
CA ALA A 217 -13.14 0.29 13.41
C ALA A 217 -12.76 1.56 12.63
N ILE A 218 -11.99 1.43 11.54
CA ILE A 218 -11.54 2.60 10.76
C ILE A 218 -12.47 2.93 9.59
N LYS A 219 -13.49 2.12 9.30
CA LYS A 219 -14.35 2.29 8.12
C LYS A 219 -14.99 3.68 8.02
N PRO A 220 -15.61 4.24 9.08
CA PRO A 220 -16.22 5.57 8.98
C PRO A 220 -15.19 6.67 8.66
N LEU A 221 -13.96 6.52 9.19
CA LEU A 221 -12.87 7.46 8.95
C LEU A 221 -12.35 7.36 7.51
N ALA A 222 -12.18 6.13 7.02
CA ALA A 222 -11.77 5.84 5.64
C ALA A 222 -12.80 6.38 4.64
N LEU A 223 -14.10 6.10 4.85
CA LEU A 223 -15.19 6.57 3.98
C LEU A 223 -15.25 8.11 3.92
N ARG A 224 -15.09 8.80 5.06
CA ARG A 224 -15.00 10.27 5.09
C ARG A 224 -13.87 10.78 4.21
N MET A 225 -12.67 10.21 4.36
CA MET A 225 -11.49 10.63 3.59
C MET A 225 -11.64 10.32 2.10
N VAL A 226 -12.14 9.14 1.75
CA VAL A 226 -12.45 8.76 0.36
C VAL A 226 -13.45 9.74 -0.26
N TRP A 227 -14.52 10.06 0.45
CA TRP A 227 -15.51 11.04 -0.01
C TRP A 227 -14.92 12.44 -0.20
N GLN A 228 -14.05 12.91 0.71
CA GLN A 228 -13.38 14.20 0.57
C GLN A 228 -12.49 14.26 -0.68
N VAL A 229 -11.65 13.23 -0.88
CA VAL A 229 -10.71 13.16 -2.01
C VAL A 229 -11.44 12.99 -3.33
N ALA A 230 -12.42 12.09 -3.41
CA ALA A 230 -13.18 11.82 -4.63
C ALA A 230 -13.92 13.06 -5.18
N ARG A 231 -14.21 14.05 -4.32
CA ARG A 231 -14.85 15.32 -4.73
C ARG A 231 -13.88 16.40 -5.19
N LYS A 232 -12.58 16.22 -4.96
CA LYS A 232 -11.57 17.29 -5.08
C LYS A 232 -10.37 16.92 -5.94
N VAL A 233 -10.24 15.65 -6.31
CA VAL A 233 -9.14 15.12 -7.12
C VAL A 233 -9.69 14.50 -8.39
N GLY A 234 -9.02 14.78 -9.52
CA GLY A 234 -9.47 14.34 -10.85
C GLY A 234 -9.12 12.91 -11.21
N VAL A 235 -8.22 12.25 -10.46
CA VAL A 235 -7.86 10.85 -10.67
C VAL A 235 -8.77 9.90 -9.87
N PRO A 236 -8.99 8.65 -10.35
CA PRO A 236 -9.75 7.65 -9.63
C PRO A 236 -9.25 7.39 -8.21
N VAL A 237 -10.18 7.05 -7.32
CA VAL A 237 -9.92 6.77 -5.90
C VAL A 237 -10.27 5.33 -5.56
N ILE A 238 -9.32 4.61 -4.98
CA ILE A 238 -9.50 3.24 -4.48
C ILE A 238 -9.73 3.31 -2.96
N GLY A 239 -10.92 2.90 -2.51
CA GLY A 239 -11.27 2.88 -1.08
C GLY A 239 -10.78 1.61 -0.37
N ILE A 240 -10.10 1.78 0.76
CA ILE A 240 -9.49 0.74 1.59
C ILE A 240 -9.73 1.11 3.07
N GLY A 241 -10.23 0.16 3.87
CA GLY A 241 -10.30 0.27 5.32
C GLY A 241 -11.68 -0.10 5.89
N GLY A 242 -11.77 -1.29 6.50
CA GLY A 242 -12.99 -1.81 7.15
C GLY A 242 -14.17 -2.02 6.21
#